data_AF-A0A832SPM9-F1
#
_entry.id   AF-A0A832SPM9-F1
#
_cell.length_a   1.000
_cell.length_b   1.000
_cell.length_c   1.000
_cell.angle_alpha   90.00
_cell.angle_beta   90.00
_cell.angle_gamma   90.00
#
_symmetry.space_group_name_H-M   'P 1'
#
loop_
_entity.id
_entity.type
_entity.pdbx_description
1 polymer ?
#
loop_
_entity_poly.entity_id
_entity_poly.type
_entity_poly.pdbx_seq_one_letter_code
_entity_poly.pdbx_strand_id
1 'polypeptide(L)' 'SQYSTIVLMGNLAGKAGAAIAPVVSEICKEADKGLISFVVMPFKYEKERIFNSGVSLKRVRENSECTIVLDNDSLL' A
#
# COMPACT_ATOMS: atom_id res chain seq x y z
N SER A 1 -16.37 -11.42 -11.27
CA SER A 1 -15.77 -10.18 -11.80
C SER A 1 -14.88 -10.52 -12.99
N GLN A 2 -14.97 -9.78 -14.10
CA GLN A 2 -14.23 -10.01 -15.36
C GLN A 2 -12.73 -9.63 -15.28
N TYR A 3 -12.32 -8.88 -14.27
CA TYR A 3 -10.93 -8.45 -14.14
C TYR A 3 -10.08 -9.55 -13.47
N SER A 4 -8.92 -9.83 -14.05
CA SER A 4 -7.91 -10.77 -13.52
C SER A 4 -6.90 -10.10 -12.61
N THR A 5 -6.55 -8.84 -12.91
CA THR A 5 -5.50 -8.08 -12.23
C THR A 5 -6.03 -6.71 -11.80
N ILE A 6 -5.73 -6.32 -10.58
CA ILE A 6 -6.09 -5.04 -9.97
C ILE A 6 -4.80 -4.25 -9.73
N VAL A 7 -4.85 -2.95 -10.00
CA VAL A 7 -3.77 -2.01 -9.67
C VAL A 7 -4.24 -1.13 -8.52
N LEU A 8 -3.55 -1.22 -7.39
CA LEU A 8 -3.79 -0.37 -6.22
C LEU A 8 -2.77 0.75 -6.19
N MET A 9 -3.21 2.00 -6.29
CA MET A 9 -2.38 3.17 -6.03
C MET A 9 -2.78 3.80 -4.70
N GLY A 10 -1.85 3.88 -3.76
CA GLY A 10 -2.12 4.33 -2.40
C GLY A 10 -1.06 5.28 -1.85
N ASN A 11 -1.50 6.31 -1.14
CA ASN A 11 -0.59 7.14 -0.35
C ASN A 11 -0.65 6.69 1.12
N LEU A 12 0.40 6.01 1.59
CA LEU A 12 0.48 5.52 2.96
C LEU A 12 0.88 6.61 3.95
N ALA A 13 1.38 7.76 3.50
CA ALA A 13 1.58 8.93 4.37
C ALA A 13 0.24 9.49 4.89
N GLY A 14 -0.85 9.31 4.15
CA GLY A 14 -2.18 9.72 4.58
C GLY A 14 -2.84 8.70 5.51
N LYS A 15 -3.56 9.17 6.54
CA LYS A 15 -4.31 8.31 7.47
C LYS A 15 -5.32 7.41 6.74
N ALA A 16 -6.04 7.97 5.77
CA ALA A 16 -7.03 7.22 5.00
C ALA A 16 -6.39 6.15 4.12
N GLY A 17 -5.31 6.49 3.40
CA GLY A 17 -4.60 5.52 2.55
C GLY A 17 -3.98 4.40 3.36
N ALA A 18 -3.35 4.71 4.51
CA ALA A 18 -2.81 3.71 5.42
C ALA A 18 -3.87 2.80 6.06
N ALA A 19 -5.12 3.26 6.20
CA ALA A 19 -6.21 2.46 6.73
C ALA A 19 -6.89 1.61 5.64
N ILE A 20 -7.14 2.20 4.46
CA ILE A 20 -7.94 1.57 3.40
C ILE A 20 -7.10 0.62 2.55
N ALA A 21 -5.84 0.95 2.25
CA ALA A 21 -5.02 0.14 1.36
C ALA A 21 -4.86 -1.33 1.83
N PRO A 22 -4.62 -1.61 3.13
CA PRO A 22 -4.59 -2.98 3.63
C PRO A 22 -5.91 -3.71 3.43
N VAL A 23 -7.04 -3.06 3.71
CA VAL A 23 -8.39 -3.65 3.58
C VAL A 23 -8.68 -4.01 2.12
N VAL A 24 -8.39 -3.11 1.18
CA VAL A 24 -8.57 -3.39 -0.25
C VAL A 24 -7.65 -4.52 -0.72
N SER A 25 -6.39 -4.54 -0.25
CA SER A 25 -5.46 -5.61 -0.61
C SER A 25 -5.90 -6.99 -0.11
N GLU A 26 -6.46 -7.05 1.10
CA GLU A 26 -7.00 -8.26 1.71
C GLU A 26 -8.20 -8.78 0.91
N ILE A 27 -9.13 -7.89 0.55
CA ILE A 27 -10.27 -8.24 -0.32
C ILE A 27 -9.81 -8.81 -1.66
N CYS A 28 -8.73 -8.26 -2.26
CA CYS A 28 -8.20 -8.80 -3.52
C CYS A 28 -7.66 -10.23 -3.35
N LYS A 29 -6.96 -10.49 -2.24
CA LYS A 29 -6.44 -11.82 -1.90
C LYS A 29 -7.56 -12.83 -1.63
N GLU A 30 -8.57 -12.44 -0.86
CA GLU A 30 -9.74 -13.29 -0.59
C GLU A 30 -10.56 -13.59 -1.84
N ALA A 31 -10.60 -12.65 -2.79
CA ALA A 31 -11.28 -12.80 -4.07
C ALA A 31 -10.44 -13.54 -5.14
N ASP A 32 -9.25 -14.03 -4.79
CA ASP A 32 -8.28 -14.67 -5.69
C ASP A 32 -8.00 -13.83 -6.94
N LYS A 33 -7.70 -12.54 -6.71
CA LYS A 33 -7.36 -11.56 -7.76
C LYS A 33 -5.89 -11.16 -7.65
N GLY A 34 -5.21 -11.15 -8.78
CA GLY A 34 -3.84 -10.64 -8.87
C GLY A 34 -3.81 -9.15 -8.52
N LEU A 35 -2.85 -8.75 -7.69
CA LEU A 35 -2.75 -7.39 -7.18
C LEU A 35 -1.34 -6.84 -7.37
N ILE A 36 -1.25 -5.72 -8.08
CA ILE A 36 -0.04 -4.91 -8.23
C ILE A 36 -0.25 -3.61 -7.47
N SER A 37 0.58 -3.34 -6.47
CA SER A 37 0.45 -2.20 -5.58
C SER A 37 1.54 -1.17 -5.81
N PHE A 38 1.15 0.10 -5.92
CA PHE A 38 2.05 1.26 -5.92
C PHE A 38 1.73 2.08 -4.69
N VAL A 39 2.69 2.21 -3.79
CA VAL A 39 2.48 2.84 -2.48
C VAL A 39 3.52 3.91 -2.19
N VAL A 40 3.05 5.08 -1.80
CA VAL A 40 3.91 6.21 -1.40
C VAL A 40 4.15 6.17 0.10
N MET A 41 5.41 6.19 0.52
CA MET A 41 5.83 6.29 1.92
C MET A 41 6.02 7.76 2.33
N PRO A 42 5.77 8.11 3.61
CA PRO A 42 5.97 9.46 4.12
C PRO A 42 7.45 9.87 4.12
N PHE A 43 7.71 11.17 4.24
CA PHE A 43 9.07 11.66 4.47
C PHE A 43 9.58 11.27 5.86
N LYS A 44 10.90 11.16 6.04
CA LYS A 44 11.49 10.74 7.33
C LYS A 44 11.26 11.73 8.48
N TYR A 45 11.01 13.00 8.17
CA TYR A 45 10.65 14.00 9.18
C TYR A 45 9.21 13.85 9.69
N GLU A 46 8.33 13.13 8.97
CA GLU A 46 6.95 12.85 9.38
C GLU A 46 6.87 11.64 10.34
N LYS A 47 7.62 11.70 11.46
CA LYS A 47 7.87 10.56 12.35
C LYS A 47 6.63 9.78 12.80
N GLU A 48 5.53 10.48 13.11
CA GLU A 48 4.27 9.84 13.52
C GLU A 48 3.63 8.98 12.41
N ARG A 49 3.88 9.31 11.14
CA ARG A 49 3.31 8.62 9.99
C ARG A 49 4.09 7.36 9.66
N ILE A 50 5.41 7.37 9.83
CA ILE A 50 6.32 6.26 9.48
C ILE A 50 5.84 4.92 10.07
N PHE A 51 5.44 4.91 11.35
CA PHE A 51 4.99 3.68 11.99
C PHE A 51 3.70 3.12 11.34
N ASN A 52 2.68 3.98 11.20
CA ASN A 52 1.40 3.57 10.62
C ASN A 52 1.54 3.18 9.15
N SER A 53 2.32 3.95 8.38
CA SER A 53 2.64 3.64 6.99
C SER A 53 3.41 2.33 6.87
N GLY A 54 4.34 2.05 7.78
CA GLY A 54 5.10 0.79 7.82
C GLY A 54 4.22 -0.43 8.10
N VAL A 55 3.28 -0.33 9.06
CA VAL A 55 2.30 -1.39 9.34
C VAL A 55 1.39 -1.61 8.13
N SER A 56 0.91 -0.54 7.51
CA SER A 56 0.10 -0.62 6.30
C SER A 56 0.85 -1.26 5.14
N LEU A 57 2.10 -0.84 4.89
CA LEU A 57 2.95 -1.37 3.83
C LEU A 57 3.16 -2.87 3.98
N LYS A 58 3.43 -3.33 5.21
CA LYS A 58 3.60 -4.75 5.49
C LYS A 58 2.38 -5.56 5.03
N ARG A 59 1.17 -5.12 5.41
CA ARG A 59 -0.08 -5.80 5.06
C ARG A 59 -0.36 -5.78 3.56
N VAL A 60 -0.19 -4.62 2.92
CA VAL A 60 -0.37 -4.49 1.46
C VAL A 60 0.59 -5.42 0.72
N ARG A 61 1.85 -5.48 1.16
CA ARG A 61 2.88 -6.35 0.57
C ARG A 61 2.57 -7.84 0.73
N GLU A 62 2.04 -8.27 1.88
CA GLU A 62 1.65 -9.67 2.12
C GLU A 62 0.45 -10.13 1.26
N ASN A 63 -0.29 -9.18 0.70
CA ASN A 63 -1.49 -9.43 -0.10
C ASN A 63 -1.32 -9.11 -1.59
N SER A 64 -0.18 -8.55 -2.00
CA SER A 64 0.10 -8.19 -3.40
C SER A 64 1.11 -9.15 -4.02
N GLU A 65 0.97 -9.43 -5.32
CA GLU A 65 1.98 -10.17 -6.10
C GLU A 65 3.24 -9.32 -6.29
N CYS A 66 3.04 -8.01 -6.49
CA CYS A 66 4.12 -7.04 -6.60
C CYS A 66 3.76 -5.77 -5.83
N THR A 67 4.70 -5.22 -5.08
CA THR A 67 4.55 -3.92 -4.40
C THR A 67 5.72 -3.03 -4.77
N ILE A 68 5.41 -1.92 -5.44
CA ILE A 68 6.34 -0.88 -5.83
C ILE A 68 6.21 0.25 -4.81
N VAL A 69 7.30 0.48 -4.09
CA VAL A 69 7.34 1.50 -3.04
C VAL A 69 7.98 2.77 -3.59
N LEU A 70 7.26 3.88 -3.48
CA LEU A 70 7.73 5.22 -3.80
C LEU A 70 8.11 5.88 -2.47
N ASP A 71 9.41 5.91 -2.18
CA ASP A 71 9.93 6.50 -0.96
C ASP A 71 10.18 8.00 -1.16
N ASN A 72 9.33 8.83 -0.55
CA ASN A 72 9.46 10.27 -0.62
C ASN A 72 10.79 10.77 -0.03
N ASP A 73 11.37 10.09 0.95
CA ASP A 73 12.65 10.49 1.55
C ASP A 73 13.82 10.26 0.57
N SER A 74 13.71 9.27 -0.31
CA SER A 74 14.73 8.99 -1.33
C SER A 74 14.64 9.92 -2.55
N LEU A 75 13.56 10.70 -2.67
CA LEU A 75 13.35 11.67 -3.75
C LEU A 75 13.86 13.09 -3.41
N LEU A 76 14.22 13.34 -2.16
CA LEU A 76 14.77 14.59 -1.63
C LEU A 76 16.22 14.41 -1.16
#